data_AF-A0A0F8XNS1-F1
#
_entry.id   AF-A0A0F8XNS1-F1
#
_cell.length_a   1.000
_cell.length_b   1.000
_cell.length_c   1.000
_cell.angle_alpha   90.00
_cell.angle_beta   90.00
_cell.angle_gamma   90.00
#
_symmetry.space_group_name_H-M   'P 1'
#
loop_
_entity.id
_entity.type
_entity.pdbx_description
1 polymer ?
#
loop_
_entity_poly.entity_id
_entity_poly.type
_entity_poly.pdbx_seq_one_letter_code
_entity_poly.pdbx_strand_id
1 'polypeptide(L)'
;MKTATNPKVNKSGIFPCGNHILVKPDVIEEKSKGGIIIPEEVKKRYQVSVSYGHVIAVGPDAFTHSVTVTQRKMGNGKFRDVERTTIRYAEDFAVPGDRICYAIHSGRNYVGEDGEHYVQINDTDITARVTDNVTATHLEAREPFSKS
;
A
#
# COMPACT_ATOMS: atom_id res chain seq x y z
N MET A 1 7.23 14.74 -17.93
CA MET A 1 8.21 13.84 -17.28
C MET A 1 7.57 12.47 -17.17
N LYS A 2 8.20 11.45 -17.76
CA LYS A 2 7.70 10.07 -17.79
C LYS A 2 8.17 9.37 -16.51
N THR A 3 7.33 9.29 -15.49
CA THR A 3 7.56 8.29 -14.44
C THR A 3 6.95 7.00 -14.98
N ALA A 4 7.81 6.22 -15.63
CA ALA A 4 7.45 4.98 -16.28
C ALA A 4 6.86 4.03 -15.24
N THR A 5 5.55 3.79 -15.35
CA THR A 5 4.96 2.51 -15.03
C THR A 5 5.81 1.49 -15.78
N ASN A 6 6.76 0.82 -15.12
CA ASN A 6 7.57 -0.21 -15.75
C ASN A 6 6.61 -1.33 -16.16
N PRO A 7 6.26 -1.51 -17.45
CA PRO A 7 5.12 -2.34 -17.87
C PRO A 7 5.37 -3.85 -17.70
N LYS A 8 6.48 -4.23 -17.04
CA LYS A 8 7.02 -5.59 -17.10
C LYS A 8 6.69 -6.48 -15.89
N VAL A 9 5.99 -6.00 -14.85
CA VAL A 9 5.88 -6.77 -13.59
C VAL A 9 4.45 -7.07 -13.14
N ASN A 10 3.45 -6.33 -13.62
CA ASN A 10 2.07 -6.54 -13.19
C ASN A 10 1.32 -7.54 -14.08
N LYS A 11 1.15 -8.78 -13.60
CA LYS A 11 0.41 -9.86 -14.28
C LYS A 11 -1.09 -9.90 -13.90
N SER A 12 -1.52 -9.04 -12.98
CA SER A 12 -2.88 -9.07 -12.45
C SER A 12 -3.94 -8.46 -13.39
N GLY A 13 -3.53 -7.67 -14.39
CA GLY A 13 -4.45 -6.88 -15.21
C GLY A 13 -5.06 -5.66 -14.50
N ILE A 14 -4.72 -5.42 -13.23
CA ILE A 14 -5.30 -4.34 -12.41
C ILE A 14 -4.35 -3.14 -12.35
N PHE A 15 -4.84 -1.96 -12.71
CA PHE A 15 -4.07 -0.72 -12.66
C PHE A 15 -4.71 0.26 -11.68
N PRO A 16 -4.04 0.59 -10.56
CA PRO A 16 -4.59 1.52 -9.57
C PRO A 16 -4.61 2.95 -10.13
N CYS A 17 -5.68 3.68 -9.79
CA CYS A 17 -5.87 5.09 -10.17
C CYS A 17 -5.68 6.01 -8.96
N GLY A 18 -5.45 7.31 -9.21
CA GLY A 18 -5.34 8.31 -8.15
C GLY A 18 -4.21 7.98 -7.17
N ASN A 19 -4.53 8.08 -5.88
CA ASN A 19 -3.61 7.82 -4.77
C ASN A 19 -3.63 6.35 -4.28
N HIS A 20 -4.18 5.44 -5.08
CA HIS A 20 -4.29 4.03 -4.69
C HIS A 20 -3.03 3.23 -5.05
N ILE A 21 -2.81 2.14 -4.30
CA ILE A 21 -1.69 1.21 -4.49
C ILE A 21 -2.23 -0.21 -4.52
N LEU A 22 -1.73 -1.02 -5.45
CA LEU A 22 -2.05 -2.43 -5.57
C LEU A 22 -0.97 -3.27 -4.88
N VAL A 23 -1.40 -4.14 -3.97
CA VAL A 23 -0.54 -4.97 -3.13
C VAL A 23 -0.94 -6.44 -3.31
N LYS A 24 0.05 -7.33 -3.42
CA LYS A 24 -0.15 -8.78 -3.29
C LYS A 24 0.13 -9.17 -1.83
N PRO A 25 -0.88 -9.57 -1.05
CA PRO A 25 -0.69 -9.97 0.35
C PRO A 25 0.21 -11.20 0.48
N ASP A 26 0.96 -11.29 1.57
CA ASP A 26 1.71 -12.50 1.90
C ASP A 26 0.74 -13.64 2.27
N VAL A 27 1.00 -14.85 1.76
CA VAL A 27 0.23 -16.05 2.11
C VAL A 27 0.55 -16.44 3.54
N ILE A 28 -0.46 -16.44 4.43
CA ILE A 28 -0.30 -16.91 5.81
C ILE A 28 -0.34 -18.43 5.81
N GLU A 29 0.77 -19.09 6.16
CA GLU A 29 0.81 -20.55 6.30
C GLU A 29 -0.25 -21.02 7.32
N GLU A 30 -1.10 -21.97 6.91
CA GLU A 30 -2.17 -22.52 7.76
C GLU A 30 -1.65 -23.38 8.92
N LYS A 31 -0.37 -23.77 8.88
CA LYS A 31 0.29 -24.63 9.86
C LYS A 31 1.56 -23.97 10.35
N SER A 32 1.67 -23.74 11.65
CA SER A 32 2.95 -23.36 12.24
C SER A 32 3.95 -24.52 12.14
N LYS A 33 5.26 -24.24 12.23
CA LYS A 33 6.34 -25.25 12.19
C LYS A 33 6.18 -26.42 13.19
N GLY A 34 5.28 -26.30 14.16
CA GLY A 34 4.94 -27.34 15.15
C GLY A 34 3.72 -28.22 14.82
N GLY A 35 3.11 -28.09 13.64
CA GLY A 35 1.96 -28.93 13.23
C GLY A 35 0.63 -28.59 13.91
N ILE A 36 0.56 -27.47 14.63
CA ILE A 36 -0.66 -26.98 15.26
C ILE A 36 -1.50 -26.24 14.20
N ILE A 37 -2.76 -26.66 14.06
CA ILE A 37 -3.75 -25.95 13.25
C ILE A 37 -4.07 -24.65 13.98
N ILE A 38 -3.68 -23.52 13.38
CA ILE A 38 -4.02 -22.20 13.92
C ILE A 38 -5.53 -21.99 13.76
N PRO A 39 -6.29 -21.77 14.84
CA PRO A 39 -7.72 -21.51 14.74
C PRO A 39 -8.00 -20.28 13.88
N GLU A 40 -9.02 -20.36 13.02
CA GLU A 40 -9.35 -19.34 12.03
C GLU A 40 -9.64 -17.95 12.65
N GLU A 41 -10.18 -17.94 13.87
CA GLU A 41 -10.46 -16.71 14.63
C GLU A 41 -9.18 -15.97 15.06
N VAL A 42 -8.13 -16.71 15.39
CA VAL A 42 -6.83 -16.18 15.76
C VAL A 42 -6.13 -15.61 14.52
N LYS A 43 -6.21 -16.31 13.38
CA LYS A 43 -5.71 -15.79 12.09
C LYS A 43 -6.35 -14.46 11.73
N LYS A 44 -7.67 -14.36 11.85
CA LYS A 44 -8.42 -13.13 11.55
C LYS A 44 -7.99 -11.97 12.45
N ARG A 45 -7.77 -12.23 13.74
CA ARG A 45 -7.25 -11.21 14.68
C ARG A 45 -5.82 -10.77 14.35
N TYR A 46 -4.95 -11.69 13.93
CA TYR A 46 -3.60 -11.35 13.46
C TYR A 46 -3.61 -10.55 12.15
N GLN A 47 -4.44 -10.95 11.18
CA GLN A 47 -4.65 -10.22 9.91
C GLN A 47 -5.17 -8.80 10.14
N VAL A 48 -6.09 -8.62 11.10
CA VAL A 48 -6.62 -7.31 11.49
C VAL A 48 -5.55 -6.44 12.18
N SER A 49 -4.54 -7.05 12.82
CA SER A 49 -3.54 -6.29 13.57
C SER A 49 -2.37 -5.80 12.71
N VAL A 50 -1.86 -6.61 11.78
CA VAL A 50 -0.72 -6.25 10.92
C VAL A 50 -0.78 -7.08 9.63
N SER A 51 -0.81 -6.42 8.47
CA SER A 51 -0.78 -7.11 7.17
C SER A 51 0.47 -6.78 6.39
N TYR A 52 1.09 -7.82 5.81
CA TYR A 52 2.27 -7.72 4.97
C TYR A 52 1.92 -8.07 3.53
N GLY A 53 2.67 -7.50 2.59
CA GLY A 53 2.53 -7.81 1.18
C GLY A 53 3.53 -7.05 0.32
N HIS A 54 3.53 -7.36 -0.97
CA HIS A 54 4.41 -6.78 -1.97
C HIS A 54 3.67 -5.77 -2.84
N VAL A 55 4.28 -4.61 -3.07
CA VAL A 55 3.73 -3.59 -3.96
C VAL A 55 3.85 -4.07 -5.41
N ILE A 56 2.74 -4.10 -6.12
CA ILE A 56 2.67 -4.56 -7.53
C ILE A 56 2.56 -3.38 -8.48
N ALA A 57 1.74 -2.39 -8.10
CA ALA A 57 1.53 -1.18 -8.89
C ALA A 57 1.18 0.00 -8.00
N VAL A 58 1.56 1.20 -8.44
CA VAL A 58 1.33 2.46 -7.75
C VAL A 58 0.54 3.38 -8.67
N GLY A 59 -0.49 4.03 -8.14
CA GLY A 59 -1.33 4.98 -8.87
C GLY A 59 -0.57 6.27 -9.22
N PRO A 60 -1.03 7.00 -10.25
CA PRO A 60 -0.30 8.17 -10.77
C PRO A 60 -0.20 9.34 -9.78
N ASP A 61 -1.18 9.47 -8.88
CA ASP A 61 -1.22 10.56 -7.88
C ASP A 61 -0.77 10.08 -6.49
N ALA A 62 -0.35 8.82 -6.35
CA ALA A 62 0.18 8.32 -5.08
C ALA A 62 1.38 9.16 -4.61
N PHE A 63 1.45 9.35 -3.30
CA PHE A 63 2.46 10.14 -2.62
C PHE A 63 2.42 11.65 -2.97
N THR A 64 1.28 12.12 -3.48
CA THR A 64 1.02 13.54 -3.70
C THR A 64 0.25 14.12 -2.53
N HIS A 65 0.85 15.08 -1.82
CA HIS A 65 0.27 15.67 -0.61
C HIS A 65 -0.77 16.74 -0.92
N SER A 66 -0.48 17.65 -1.86
CA SER A 66 -1.41 18.71 -2.24
C SER A 66 -1.11 19.24 -3.64
N VAL A 67 -2.15 19.63 -4.36
CA VAL A 67 -2.03 20.33 -5.65
C VAL A 67 -2.69 21.69 -5.50
N THR A 68 -1.88 22.74 -5.53
CA THR A 68 -2.35 24.13 -5.52
C THR A 68 -2.44 24.64 -6.94
N VAL A 69 -3.62 25.09 -7.34
CA VAL A 69 -3.86 25.71 -8.65
C VAL A 69 -4.18 27.19 -8.44
N THR A 70 -3.27 28.06 -8.87
CA THR A 70 -3.49 29.50 -8.84
C THR A 70 -4.30 29.91 -10.06
N GLN A 71 -5.51 30.42 -9.83
CA GLN A 71 -6.37 30.94 -10.89
C GLN A 71 -6.30 32.46 -10.96
N ARG A 72 -6.15 33.00 -12.18
CA ARG A 72 -6.23 34.44 -12.43
C ARG A 72 -7.42 34.74 -13.32
N LYS A 73 -8.17 35.77 -12.92
CA LYS A 73 -9.24 36.33 -13.74
C LYS A 73 -8.63 37.12 -14.90
N MET A 74 -8.98 36.72 -16.11
CA MET A 74 -8.58 37.38 -17.34
C MET A 74 -9.49 38.59 -17.62
N GLY A 75 -9.04 39.49 -18.49
CA GLY A 75 -9.81 40.69 -18.88
C GLY A 75 -11.17 40.39 -19.53
N ASN A 76 -11.38 39.17 -20.04
CA ASN A 76 -12.66 38.71 -20.59
C ASN A 76 -13.61 38.12 -19.52
N GLY A 77 -13.30 38.29 -18.23
CA GLY A 77 -14.10 37.78 -17.12
C GLY A 77 -13.94 36.29 -16.83
N LYS A 78 -13.20 35.52 -17.65
CA LYS A 78 -12.95 34.09 -17.42
C LYS A 78 -11.76 33.87 -16.48
N PHE A 79 -11.84 32.85 -15.63
CA PHE A 79 -10.69 32.37 -14.87
C PHE A 79 -9.83 31.44 -15.74
N ARG A 80 -8.52 31.53 -15.58
CA ARG A 80 -7.57 30.56 -16.12
C ARG A 80 -6.60 30.13 -15.04
N ASP A 81 -6.28 28.85 -15.03
CA ASP A 81 -5.17 28.31 -14.26
C ASP A 81 -3.87 28.91 -14.82
N VAL A 82 -3.11 29.59 -13.98
CA VAL A 82 -1.86 30.27 -14.38
C VAL A 82 -0.64 29.53 -13.88
N GLU A 83 -0.79 28.87 -12.73
CA GLU A 83 0.28 28.14 -12.07
C GLU A 83 -0.32 26.93 -11.39
N ARG A 84 0.31 25.77 -11.58
CA ARG A 84 -0.02 24.53 -10.87
C ARG A 84 1.23 24.09 -10.11
N THR A 85 1.13 24.04 -8.80
CA THR A 85 2.20 23.59 -7.91
C THR A 85 1.77 22.29 -7.25
N THR A 86 2.55 21.24 -7.47
CA THR A 86 2.33 19.94 -6.85
C THR A 86 3.31 19.76 -5.70
N ILE A 87 2.79 19.59 -4.50
CA ILE A 87 3.53 19.25 -3.29
C ILE A 87 3.47 17.73 -3.15
N ARG A 88 4.63 17.07 -3.21
CA ARG A 88 4.78 15.64 -2.91
C ARG A 88 5.29 15.45 -1.49
N TYR A 89 5.19 14.24 -0.96
CA TYR A 89 5.98 13.87 0.22
C TYR A 89 7.48 13.97 -0.09
N ALA A 90 8.31 14.02 0.95
CA ALA A 90 9.77 14.11 0.80
C ALA A 90 10.31 12.96 -0.07
N GLU A 91 9.74 11.77 0.08
CA GLU A 91 10.03 10.58 -0.71
C GLU A 91 8.74 9.77 -0.93
N ASP A 92 8.72 8.97 -2.00
CA ASP A 92 7.66 7.99 -2.24
C ASP A 92 7.72 6.91 -1.14
N PHE A 93 6.58 6.51 -0.57
CA PHE A 93 6.60 5.58 0.58
C PHE A 93 6.98 4.15 0.20
N ALA A 94 6.79 3.77 -1.07
CA ALA A 94 7.18 2.47 -1.63
C ALA A 94 7.16 2.49 -3.15
N VAL A 95 7.92 1.60 -3.78
CA VAL A 95 7.91 1.36 -5.24
C VAL A 95 7.49 -0.08 -5.56
N PRO A 96 7.04 -0.39 -6.80
CA PRO A 96 6.76 -1.77 -7.19
C PRO A 96 7.94 -2.70 -6.92
N GLY A 97 7.67 -3.81 -6.23
CA GLY A 97 8.65 -4.79 -5.76
C GLY A 97 8.97 -4.68 -4.27
N ASP A 98 8.74 -3.54 -3.62
CA ASP A 98 8.97 -3.40 -2.19
C ASP A 98 7.97 -4.24 -1.39
N ARG A 99 8.47 -4.89 -0.33
CA ARG A 99 7.63 -5.49 0.70
C ARG A 99 7.27 -4.44 1.74
N ILE A 100 5.99 -4.37 2.06
CA ILE A 100 5.42 -3.35 2.95
C ILE A 100 4.55 -3.96 4.04
N CYS A 101 4.45 -3.23 5.13
CA CYS A 101 3.43 -3.38 6.16
C CYS A 101 2.34 -2.32 5.90
N TYR A 102 1.08 -2.73 5.90
CA TYR A 102 -0.05 -1.84 5.66
C TYR A 102 -1.22 -2.14 6.60
N ALA A 103 -2.01 -1.11 6.86
CA ALA A 103 -3.23 -1.23 7.64
C ALA A 103 -4.40 -1.67 6.76
N ILE A 104 -5.22 -2.62 7.24
CA ILE A 104 -6.45 -3.03 6.55
C ILE A 104 -7.63 -2.34 7.22
N HIS A 105 -8.16 -1.32 6.57
CA HIS A 105 -9.34 -0.59 7.05
C HIS A 105 -10.52 -0.67 6.07
N SER A 106 -10.26 -0.55 4.76
CA SER A 106 -11.32 -0.52 3.74
C SER A 106 -10.83 -0.93 2.33
N GLY A 107 -9.74 -1.70 2.26
CA GLY A 107 -9.12 -2.10 1.01
C GLY A 107 -10.07 -2.92 0.12
N ARG A 108 -9.98 -2.71 -1.19
CA ARG A 108 -10.75 -3.50 -2.17
C ARG A 108 -9.96 -4.74 -2.54
N ASN A 109 -10.60 -5.90 -2.45
CA ASN A 109 -10.01 -7.17 -2.84
C ASN A 109 -10.33 -7.46 -4.31
N TYR A 110 -9.34 -7.97 -5.04
CA TYR A 110 -9.47 -8.36 -6.44
C TYR A 110 -8.88 -9.75 -6.66
N VAL A 111 -9.38 -10.43 -7.69
CA VAL A 111 -8.73 -11.59 -8.30
C VAL A 111 -8.15 -11.09 -9.62
N GLY A 112 -6.84 -11.24 -9.79
CA GLY A 112 -6.16 -10.85 -11.02
C GLY A 112 -6.47 -11.77 -12.19
N GLU A 113 -6.09 -11.35 -13.40
CA GLU A 113 -6.14 -12.20 -14.61
C GLU A 113 -5.27 -13.46 -14.48
N ASP A 114 -4.27 -13.44 -13.59
CA ASP A 114 -3.43 -14.57 -13.22
C ASP A 114 -4.05 -15.50 -12.16
N GLY A 115 -5.27 -15.18 -11.68
CA GLY A 115 -5.99 -15.95 -10.66
C GLY A 115 -5.52 -15.69 -9.22
N GLU A 116 -4.60 -14.75 -9.02
CA GLU A 116 -4.03 -14.44 -7.70
C GLU A 116 -4.84 -13.37 -6.97
N HIS A 117 -4.73 -13.35 -5.64
CA HIS A 117 -5.44 -12.37 -4.81
C HIS A 117 -4.62 -11.09 -4.62
N TYR A 118 -5.28 -9.95 -4.82
CA TYR A 118 -4.70 -8.62 -4.66
C TYR A 118 -5.58 -7.74 -3.78
N VAL A 119 -4.94 -6.81 -3.08
CA VAL A 119 -5.61 -5.79 -2.27
C VAL A 119 -5.21 -4.42 -2.78
N GLN A 120 -6.19 -3.56 -3.02
CA GLN A 120 -5.96 -2.15 -3.28
C GLN A 120 -6.15 -1.36 -1.98
N ILE A 121 -5.14 -0.55 -1.64
CA ILE A 121 -5.10 0.31 -0.46
C ILE A 121 -4.88 1.78 -0.87
N ASN A 122 -5.02 2.72 0.06
CA ASN A 122 -4.52 4.07 -0.14
C ASN A 122 -3.01 4.11 0.13
N ASP A 123 -2.32 5.06 -0.50
CA ASP A 123 -0.92 5.35 -0.20
C ASP A 123 -0.66 5.65 1.28
N THR A 124 -1.59 6.32 1.95
CA THR A 124 -1.52 6.61 3.39
C THR A 124 -1.65 5.41 4.30
N ASP A 125 -2.11 4.25 3.80
CA ASP A 125 -2.26 3.03 4.60
C ASP A 125 -0.94 2.24 4.70
N ILE A 126 0.10 2.63 3.94
CA ILE A 126 1.45 2.09 4.09
C ILE A 126 2.04 2.59 5.40
N THR A 127 2.39 1.66 6.29
CA THR A 127 2.94 2.01 7.61
C THR A 127 4.45 1.82 7.69
N ALA A 128 5.01 0.87 6.93
CA ALA A 128 6.45 0.66 6.83
C ALA A 128 6.86 -0.09 5.56
N ARG A 129 8.04 0.21 5.03
CA ARG A 129 8.79 -0.71 4.16
C ARG A 129 9.53 -1.71 5.05
N VAL A 130 9.47 -2.99 4.72
CA VAL A 130 10.04 -4.05 5.53
C VAL A 130 10.91 -4.97 4.69
N THR A 131 11.93 -5.57 5.30
CA THR A 131 12.70 -6.62 4.65
C THR A 131 12.00 -7.97 4.81
N ASP A 132 12.42 -8.97 4.03
CA ASP A 132 11.79 -10.30 4.02
C ASP A 132 11.82 -11.01 5.39
N ASN A 133 12.80 -10.67 6.23
CA ASN A 133 12.97 -11.26 7.55
C ASN A 133 12.06 -10.65 8.63
N VAL A 134 11.33 -9.57 8.34
CA VAL A 134 10.43 -8.93 9.29
C VAL A 134 9.09 -9.67 9.32
N THR A 135 8.68 -10.10 10.49
CA THR A 135 7.39 -10.77 10.74
C THR A 135 6.63 -10.08 11.86
N ALA A 136 5.30 -10.22 11.87
CA ALA A 136 4.49 -9.69 12.98
C ALA A 136 4.95 -10.29 14.31
N THR A 137 5.12 -9.45 15.32
CA THR A 137 5.37 -9.92 16.68
C THR A 137 4.17 -10.72 17.16
N HIS A 138 4.37 -11.98 17.53
CA HIS A 138 3.35 -12.78 18.21
C HIS A 138 2.89 -12.04 19.47
N LEU A 139 1.57 -11.92 19.65
CA LEU A 139 0.98 -11.21 20.80
C LEU A 139 1.47 -11.79 22.14
N GLU A 140 1.73 -13.09 22.16
CA GLU A 140 2.19 -13.85 23.32
C GLU A 140 3.69 -13.64 23.65
N ALA A 141 4.48 -13.12 22.71
CA ALA A 141 5.93 -12.95 22.84
C ALA A 141 6.36 -11.52 23.26
N ARG A 142 5.40 -10.65 23.59
CA ARG A 142 5.68 -9.26 23.97
C ARG A 142 6.15 -9.17 25.41
N GLU A 143 7.45 -9.37 25.63
CA GLU A 143 8.07 -8.85 26.85
C GLU A 143 8.19 -7.31 26.74
N PRO A 144 7.90 -6.55 27.81
CA PRO A 144 8.12 -5.11 27.80
C PRO A 144 9.59 -4.81 27.54
N PHE A 145 9.86 -3.92 26.59
CA PHE A 145 11.23 -3.48 26.25
C PHE A 145 11.96 -2.88 27.47
N SER A 146 11.19 -2.31 28.40
CA SER A 146 11.67 -1.83 29.69
C SER A 146 11.51 -2.94 30.75
N LYS A 147 12.49 -3.84 30.86
CA LYS A 147 12.77 -4.52 32.12
C LYS A 147 13.78 -3.66 32.89
N SER A 148 13.27 -2.80 33.78
CA SER A 148 14.03 -2.08 34.80
C SER A 148 13.13 -1.90 36.01
#